data_AF-A0A382ZP60-F1
#
_entry.id   AF-A0A382ZP60-F1
#
_cell.length_a   1.000
_cell.length_b   1.000
_cell.length_c   1.000
_cell.angle_alpha   90.00
_cell.angle_beta   90.00
_cell.angle_gamma   90.00
#
_symmetry.space_group_name_H-M   'P 1'
#
loop_
_entity.id
_entity.type
_entity.pdbx_description
1 polymer ?
#
loop_
_entity_poly.entity_id
_entity_poly.type
_entity_poly.pdbx_seq_one_letter_code
_entity_poly.pdbx_strand_id
1 'polypeptide(L)'
;MANSPLPIVGGHKSGFGATTRTDSWWVGPALTFLGLSFFVVYATWAAFQGEHYYHAPYLSPFYSPVVYSDLAAAGAAPLEHTLLGAWPAWWPAFIPASPAFLILMFPGAFRFTCYYYRKAYYRSFTGTPPSCAVGPAKVGNYKGETT
;
A
#
# COMPACT_ATOMS: atom_id res chain seq x y z
N MET A 1 39.31 -27.39 -7.56
CA MET A 1 39.16 -26.46 -6.42
C MET A 1 38.53 -25.20 -6.95
N ALA A 2 37.27 -24.92 -6.58
CA ALA A 2 36.49 -23.84 -7.16
C ALA A 2 36.92 -22.50 -6.58
N ASN A 3 37.36 -21.58 -7.44
CA ASN A 3 37.65 -20.18 -7.11
C ASN A 3 36.37 -19.51 -6.61
N SER A 4 36.19 -19.49 -5.29
CA SER A 4 35.11 -18.75 -4.67
C SER A 4 35.56 -17.29 -4.51
N PRO A 5 34.88 -16.31 -5.12
CA PRO A 5 35.25 -14.91 -4.95
C PRO A 5 35.18 -14.54 -3.47
N LEU A 6 36.25 -13.92 -2.97
CA LEU A 6 36.38 -13.51 -1.58
C LEU A 6 35.25 -12.52 -1.22
N PRO A 7 34.68 -12.62 -0.02
CA PRO A 7 33.65 -11.69 0.43
C PRO A 7 34.22 -10.26 0.48
N ILE A 8 33.54 -9.32 -0.17
CA ILE A 8 33.83 -7.89 -0.06
C ILE A 8 33.56 -7.46 1.39
N VAL A 9 34.32 -6.49 1.92
CA VAL A 9 34.10 -5.87 3.24
C VAL A 9 32.62 -5.53 3.39
N GLY A 10 31.88 -6.32 4.18
CA GLY A 10 30.42 -6.33 4.21
C GLY A 10 29.75 -7.73 4.15
N GLY A 11 30.49 -8.81 3.91
CA GLY A 11 30.05 -10.19 4.19
C GLY A 11 29.03 -10.82 3.22
N HIS A 12 28.74 -10.18 2.09
CA HIS A 12 27.80 -10.67 1.06
C HIS A 12 28.54 -11.04 -0.24
N LYS A 13 27.96 -11.95 -1.03
CA LYS A 13 28.46 -12.26 -2.38
C LYS A 13 28.23 -11.07 -3.31
N SER A 14 29.14 -10.84 -4.26
CA SER A 14 29.00 -9.76 -5.24
C SER A 14 27.92 -10.10 -6.28
N GLY A 15 27.05 -9.13 -6.60
CA GLY A 15 25.95 -9.26 -7.57
C GLY A 15 24.56 -9.03 -6.98
N PHE A 16 23.61 -8.60 -7.81
CA PHE A 16 22.22 -8.37 -7.38
C PHE A 16 21.56 -9.69 -6.96
N GLY A 17 21.02 -9.75 -5.73
CA GLY A 17 20.37 -10.95 -5.21
C GLY A 17 21.33 -12.10 -4.86
N ALA A 18 22.64 -11.90 -5.02
CA ALA A 18 23.63 -12.89 -4.61
C ALA A 18 23.63 -12.98 -3.08
N THR A 19 23.43 -14.19 -2.55
CA THR A 19 23.25 -14.40 -1.11
C THR A 19 24.04 -15.59 -0.60
N THR A 20 24.43 -15.53 0.67
CA THR A 20 24.96 -16.67 1.44
C THR A 20 23.88 -17.34 2.30
N ARG A 21 22.69 -16.75 2.41
CA ARG A 21 21.53 -17.37 3.10
C ARG A 21 20.99 -18.55 2.32
N THR A 22 20.67 -19.61 3.04
CA THR A 22 20.00 -20.83 2.54
C THR A 22 18.48 -20.78 2.68
N ASP A 23 17.95 -19.83 3.45
CA ASP A 23 16.53 -19.68 3.71
C ASP A 23 15.85 -18.72 2.72
N SER A 24 14.52 -18.79 2.66
CA SER A 24 13.69 -18.04 1.72
C SER A 24 13.49 -16.58 2.13
N TRP A 25 14.58 -15.82 2.21
CA TRP A 25 14.63 -14.41 2.62
C TRP A 25 13.70 -13.47 1.82
N TRP A 26 13.37 -13.84 0.59
CA TRP A 26 12.52 -13.06 -0.32
C TRP A 26 11.03 -13.18 0.00
N VAL A 27 10.61 -14.19 0.78
CA VAL A 27 9.19 -14.47 1.06
C VAL A 27 8.53 -13.33 1.83
N GLY A 28 9.19 -12.79 2.87
CA GLY A 28 8.64 -11.67 3.66
C GLY A 28 8.35 -10.44 2.80
N PRO A 29 9.34 -9.91 2.05
CA PRO A 29 9.12 -8.81 1.11
C PRO A 29 8.08 -9.12 0.02
N ALA A 30 8.07 -10.33 -0.53
CA ALA A 30 7.12 -10.72 -1.59
C ALA A 30 5.68 -10.79 -1.06
N LEU A 31 5.45 -11.38 0.11
CA LEU A 31 4.13 -11.38 0.75
C LEU A 31 3.65 -9.96 1.04
N THR A 32 4.55 -9.07 1.47
CA THR A 32 4.22 -7.66 1.70
C THR A 32 3.83 -6.97 0.40
N PHE A 33 4.58 -7.19 -0.69
CA PHE A 33 4.25 -6.66 -2.02
C PHE A 33 2.88 -7.16 -2.50
N LEU A 34 2.61 -8.47 -2.39
CA LEU A 34 1.35 -9.07 -2.80
C LEU A 34 0.17 -8.55 -1.98
N GLY A 35 0.29 -8.52 -0.65
CA GLY A 35 -0.76 -8.05 0.24
C GLY A 35 -1.09 -6.58 0.01
N LEU A 36 -0.07 -5.72 -0.11
CA LEU A 36 -0.26 -4.30 -0.38
C LEU A 36 -0.86 -4.05 -1.77
N SER A 37 -0.36 -4.74 -2.80
CA SER A 37 -0.87 -4.59 -4.16
C SER A 37 -2.32 -5.07 -4.26
N PHE A 38 -2.64 -6.21 -3.67
CA PHE A 38 -4.02 -6.72 -3.59
C PHE A 38 -4.93 -5.73 -2.87
N PHE A 39 -4.51 -5.20 -1.72
CA PHE A 39 -5.28 -4.22 -0.97
C PHE A 39 -5.51 -2.95 -1.78
N VAL A 40 -4.51 -2.41 -2.47
CA VAL A 40 -4.66 -1.22 -3.30
C VAL A 40 -5.64 -1.47 -4.43
N VAL A 41 -5.50 -2.57 -5.18
CA VAL A 41 -6.42 -2.92 -6.26
C VAL A 41 -7.85 -3.07 -5.75
N TYR A 42 -8.03 -3.77 -4.63
CA TYR A 42 -9.34 -3.98 -4.01
C TYR A 42 -9.94 -2.67 -3.50
N ALA A 43 -9.15 -1.82 -2.80
CA ALA A 43 -9.62 -0.55 -2.28
C ALA A 43 -9.97 0.42 -3.40
N THR A 44 -9.22 0.44 -4.50
CA THR A 44 -9.55 1.21 -5.70
C THR A 44 -10.85 0.70 -6.30
N TRP A 45 -11.00 -0.60 -6.53
CA TRP A 45 -12.25 -1.18 -7.04
C TRP A 45 -13.44 -0.83 -6.14
N ALA A 46 -13.31 -1.00 -4.82
CA ALA A 46 -14.34 -0.66 -3.84
C ALA A 46 -14.66 0.84 -3.84
N ALA A 47 -13.68 1.71 -4.08
CA ALA A 47 -13.91 3.15 -4.19
C ALA A 47 -14.73 3.52 -5.44
N PHE A 48 -14.49 2.85 -6.57
CA PHE A 48 -15.24 3.06 -7.80
C PHE A 48 -16.64 2.43 -7.80
N GLN A 49 -16.85 1.35 -7.05
CA GLN A 49 -18.14 0.66 -7.01
C GLN A 49 -19.27 1.58 -6.53
N GLY A 50 -19.08 2.27 -5.39
CA GLY A 50 -20.05 3.26 -4.89
C GLY A 50 -21.43 2.72 -4.49
N GLU A 51 -21.66 1.41 -4.55
CA GLU A 51 -22.96 0.76 -4.39
C GLU A 51 -22.94 -0.36 -3.32
N HIS A 52 -24.11 -0.74 -2.83
CA HIS A 52 -24.34 -1.88 -1.91
C HIS A 52 -23.45 -1.87 -0.65
N TYR A 53 -23.16 -0.69 -0.13
CA TYR A 53 -22.28 -0.52 1.03
C TYR A 53 -23.02 -0.50 2.38
N TYR A 54 -24.36 -0.44 2.36
CA TYR A 54 -25.21 -0.44 3.55
C TYR A 54 -26.23 -1.59 3.54
N HIS A 55 -26.34 -2.28 4.67
CA HIS A 55 -27.41 -3.25 4.93
C HIS A 55 -27.75 -3.20 6.42
N ALA A 56 -28.88 -2.59 6.79
CA ALA A 56 -29.22 -2.31 8.19
C ALA A 56 -28.99 -3.52 9.12
N PRO A 57 -28.26 -3.37 10.26
CA PRO A 57 -27.55 -2.18 10.77
C PRO A 57 -26.06 -2.09 10.36
N TYR A 58 -25.62 -2.91 9.40
CA TYR A 58 -24.23 -3.02 8.97
C TYR A 58 -23.87 -2.00 7.90
N LEU A 59 -22.68 -1.42 8.06
CA LEU A 59 -22.04 -0.54 7.10
C LEU A 59 -20.68 -1.11 6.76
N SER A 60 -20.33 -1.10 5.48
CA SER A 60 -19.01 -1.56 5.06
C SER A 60 -17.89 -0.64 5.62
N PRO A 61 -16.77 -1.19 6.09
CA PRO A 61 -15.69 -0.39 6.68
C PRO A 61 -15.07 0.64 5.73
N PHE A 62 -15.11 0.40 4.42
CA PHE A 62 -14.55 1.32 3.40
C PHE A 62 -15.37 2.61 3.23
N TYR A 63 -16.61 2.62 3.71
CA TYR A 63 -17.56 3.72 3.58
C TYR A 63 -17.90 4.36 4.94
N SER A 64 -17.16 4.01 6.00
CA SER A 64 -17.39 4.48 7.37
C SER A 64 -16.38 5.55 7.80
N PRO A 65 -16.82 6.71 8.34
CA PRO A 65 -18.20 7.17 8.43
C PRO A 65 -18.75 7.61 7.05
N VAL A 66 -20.07 7.52 6.86
CA VAL A 66 -20.72 7.99 5.62
C VAL A 66 -20.71 9.52 5.65
N VAL A 67 -19.76 10.15 4.96
CA VAL A 67 -19.65 11.62 4.93
C VAL A 67 -20.81 12.23 4.15
N TYR A 68 -21.04 11.73 2.95
CA TYR A 68 -22.17 12.04 2.09
C TYR A 68 -22.82 10.73 1.63
N SER A 69 -24.12 10.72 1.34
CA SER A 69 -24.76 9.61 0.63
C SER A 69 -25.42 10.10 -0.66
N ASP A 70 -25.34 9.26 -1.69
CA ASP A 70 -26.14 9.43 -2.89
C ASP A 70 -27.37 8.53 -2.78
N LEU A 71 -28.56 9.14 -2.66
CA LEU A 71 -29.82 8.40 -2.56
C LEU A 71 -30.23 7.73 -3.87
N ALA A 72 -29.58 8.08 -4.99
CA ALA A 72 -29.79 7.42 -6.27
C ALA A 72 -29.02 6.09 -6.38
N ALA A 73 -27.99 5.87 -5.55
CA ALA A 73 -27.17 4.67 -5.60
C ALA A 73 -27.89 3.47 -4.94
N ALA A 74 -27.78 2.29 -5.58
CA ALA A 74 -28.39 1.07 -5.06
C ALA A 74 -27.73 0.64 -3.73
N GLY A 75 -28.53 0.48 -2.67
CA GLY A 75 -28.02 0.10 -1.35
C GLY A 75 -27.25 1.21 -0.62
N ALA A 76 -27.58 2.47 -0.88
CA ALA A 76 -27.06 3.62 -0.16
C ALA A 76 -27.52 3.66 1.31
N ALA A 77 -26.67 4.23 2.17
CA ALA A 77 -27.03 4.48 3.56
C ALA A 77 -28.07 5.61 3.68
N PRO A 78 -29.04 5.48 4.61
CA PRO A 78 -30.04 6.51 4.86
C PRO A 78 -29.39 7.79 5.40
N LEU A 79 -30.05 8.93 5.19
CA LEU A 79 -29.55 10.25 5.60
C LEU A 79 -29.26 10.34 7.11
N GLU A 80 -29.99 9.56 7.92
CA GLU A 80 -29.82 9.39 9.38
C GLU A 80 -28.36 9.10 9.77
N HIS A 81 -27.63 8.35 8.93
CA HIS A 81 -26.26 7.89 9.19
C HIS A 81 -25.20 8.73 8.47
N THR A 82 -25.61 9.81 7.80
CA THR A 82 -24.69 10.69 7.09
C THR A 82 -24.16 11.80 7.98
N LEU A 83 -22.89 12.16 7.80
CA LEU A 83 -22.24 13.20 8.60
C LEU A 83 -22.54 14.62 8.07
N LEU A 84 -22.58 14.79 6.75
CA LEU A 84 -22.73 16.08 6.07
C LEU A 84 -23.97 16.15 5.15
N GLY A 85 -24.77 15.09 5.08
CA GLY A 85 -26.02 15.05 4.32
C GLY A 85 -25.89 14.39 2.93
N ALA A 86 -26.74 14.85 2.00
CA ALA A 86 -26.78 14.33 0.64
C ALA A 86 -25.59 14.79 -0.21
N TRP A 87 -25.31 14.07 -1.30
CA TRP A 87 -24.21 14.38 -2.20
C TRP A 87 -24.28 15.81 -2.79
N PRO A 88 -23.19 16.60 -2.75
CA PRO A 88 -23.21 17.98 -3.22
C PRO A 88 -23.37 18.11 -4.74
N ALA A 89 -24.22 19.04 -5.19
CA ALA A 89 -24.46 19.29 -6.61
C ALA A 89 -23.28 19.91 -7.37
N TRP A 90 -22.31 20.51 -6.66
CA TRP A 90 -21.10 21.09 -7.26
C TRP A 90 -20.02 20.04 -7.57
N TRP A 91 -20.23 18.78 -7.22
CA TRP A 91 -19.26 17.72 -7.43
C TRP A 91 -19.02 17.47 -8.93
N PRO A 92 -17.77 17.32 -9.37
CA PRO A 92 -17.47 17.09 -10.78
C PRO A 92 -18.10 15.78 -11.29
N ALA A 93 -18.89 15.88 -12.36
CA ALA A 93 -19.60 14.74 -12.95
C ALA A 93 -18.69 13.63 -13.51
N PHE A 94 -17.40 13.90 -13.72
CA PHE A 94 -16.44 12.89 -14.20
C PHE A 94 -15.91 11.98 -13.08
N ILE A 95 -16.14 12.31 -11.80
CA ILE A 95 -15.73 11.48 -10.66
C ILE A 95 -16.99 10.77 -10.13
N PRO A 96 -16.98 9.44 -10.00
CA PRO A 96 -18.09 8.71 -9.40
C PRO A 96 -18.42 9.26 -8.01
N ALA A 97 -19.71 9.40 -7.73
CA ALA A 97 -20.22 9.86 -6.45
C ALA A 97 -20.09 8.75 -5.39
N SER A 98 -18.86 8.52 -4.90
CA SER A 98 -18.57 7.47 -3.93
C SER A 98 -18.00 8.05 -2.64
N PRO A 99 -18.65 7.82 -1.48
CA PRO A 99 -18.16 8.28 -0.17
C PRO A 99 -16.78 7.71 0.19
N ALA A 100 -16.45 6.55 -0.37
CA ALA A 100 -15.19 5.86 -0.10
C ALA A 100 -13.97 6.65 -0.58
N PHE A 101 -14.06 7.50 -1.62
CA PHE A 101 -12.93 8.33 -2.03
C PHE A 101 -12.52 9.33 -0.94
N LEU A 102 -13.50 9.95 -0.28
CA LEU A 102 -13.26 10.93 0.78
C LEU A 102 -12.62 10.28 1.99
N ILE A 103 -13.12 9.12 2.41
CA ILE A 103 -12.62 8.44 3.60
C ILE A 103 -11.32 7.69 3.34
N LEU A 104 -11.16 6.99 2.22
CA LEU A 104 -9.97 6.16 1.97
C LEU A 104 -8.73 6.99 1.64
N MET A 105 -8.91 8.18 1.05
CA MET A 105 -7.79 9.03 0.67
C MET A 105 -6.95 9.45 1.89
N PHE A 106 -7.57 9.84 3.01
CA PHE A 106 -6.81 10.34 4.18
C PHE A 106 -5.99 9.25 4.89
N PRO A 107 -6.55 8.12 5.37
CA PRO A 107 -5.79 7.04 5.99
C PRO A 107 -4.85 6.36 4.98
N GLY A 108 -5.24 6.28 3.71
CA GLY A 108 -4.39 5.77 2.63
C GLY A 108 -3.13 6.61 2.47
N ALA A 109 -3.28 7.94 2.36
CA ALA A 109 -2.16 8.87 2.23
C ALA A 109 -1.28 8.90 3.49
N PHE A 110 -1.87 8.87 4.68
CA PHE A 110 -1.11 8.79 5.93
C PHE A 110 -0.28 7.51 6.02
N ARG A 111 -0.86 6.35 5.69
CA ARG A 111 -0.12 5.08 5.67
C ARG A 111 0.98 5.11 4.61
N PHE A 112 0.73 5.69 3.44
CA PHE A 112 1.74 5.78 2.38
C PHE A 112 2.91 6.70 2.73
N THR A 113 2.67 7.78 3.49
CA THR A 113 3.70 8.75 3.88
C THR A 113 4.42 8.40 5.19
N CYS A 114 3.84 7.53 6.02
CA CYS A 114 4.40 7.14 7.31
C CYS A 114 5.81 6.53 7.17
N TYR A 115 6.77 7.06 7.93
CA TYR A 115 8.17 6.60 7.94
C TYR A 115 8.32 5.08 8.15
N TYR A 116 7.49 4.50 9.02
CA TYR A 116 7.51 3.06 9.29
C TYR A 116 7.05 2.22 8.08
N TYR A 117 6.05 2.68 7.34
CA TYR A 117 5.54 2.01 6.14
C TYR A 117 6.47 2.20 4.94
N ARG A 118 7.14 3.35 4.86
CA ARG A 118 8.13 3.66 3.83
C ARG A 118 9.24 2.60 3.73
N LYS A 119 9.70 2.08 4.88
CA LYS A 119 10.67 0.97 4.94
C LYS A 119 10.13 -0.32 4.30
N ALA A 120 8.85 -0.63 4.52
CA ALA A 120 8.21 -1.79 3.92
C ALA A 120 8.13 -1.61 2.39
N TYR A 121 7.73 -0.43 1.91
CA TYR A 121 7.64 -0.15 0.48
C TYR A 121 8.98 -0.25 -0.24
N TYR A 122 10.04 0.36 0.33
CA TYR A 122 11.36 0.28 -0.28
C TYR A 122 11.91 -1.15 -0.33
N ARG A 123 11.60 -1.98 0.67
CA ARG A 123 12.01 -3.38 0.63
C ARG A 123 11.19 -4.24 -0.33
N SER A 124 9.88 -4.02 -0.41
CA SER A 124 8.97 -4.86 -1.19
C SER A 124 8.88 -4.45 -2.66
N PHE A 125 8.94 -3.14 -2.97
CA PHE A 125 8.84 -2.62 -4.34
C PHE A 125 10.20 -2.29 -4.96
N THR A 126 11.12 -1.68 -4.20
CA THR A 126 12.44 -1.28 -4.74
C THR A 126 13.59 -2.20 -4.33
N GLY A 127 13.34 -3.20 -3.48
CA GLY A 127 14.35 -4.18 -3.05
C GLY A 127 15.51 -3.59 -2.23
N THR A 128 15.36 -2.40 -1.65
CA THR A 128 16.43 -1.64 -1.00
C THR A 128 16.03 -1.15 0.40
N PRO A 129 16.90 -1.27 1.43
CA PRO A 129 18.10 -2.10 1.48
C PRO A 129 17.74 -3.60 1.57
N PRO A 130 18.47 -4.48 0.87
CA PRO A 130 18.35 -5.93 1.06
C PRO A 130 18.82 -6.31 2.48
N SER A 131 18.60 -7.58 2.88
CA SER A 131 19.18 -8.09 4.13
C SER A 131 20.72 -8.09 4.06
N CYS A 132 21.42 -7.98 5.20
CA CYS A 132 22.89 -7.84 5.26
C CYS A 132 23.70 -8.94 4.55
N ALA A 133 23.09 -10.11 4.28
CA ALA A 133 23.72 -11.24 3.58
C ALA A 133 23.38 -11.30 2.07
N VAL A 134 22.56 -10.38 1.56
CA VAL A 134 22.06 -10.34 0.18
C VAL A 134 22.63 -9.11 -0.51
N GLY A 135 23.26 -9.32 -1.67
CA GLY A 135 23.83 -8.24 -2.48
C GLY A 135 22.76 -7.24 -2.93
N PRO A 136 22.97 -5.93 -2.70
CA PRO A 136 21.99 -4.91 -3.06
C PRO A 136 21.86 -4.72 -4.57
N ALA A 137 20.70 -4.21 -4.99
CA ALA A 137 20.61 -3.52 -6.27
C ALA A 137 21.67 -2.40 -6.26
N LYS A 138 22.36 -2.16 -7.37
CA LYS A 138 23.33 -1.07 -7.47
C LYS A 138 22.62 0.27 -7.21
N VAL A 139 22.63 0.72 -5.96
CA VAL A 139 22.31 2.10 -5.62
C VAL A 139 23.54 2.91 -5.99
N GLY A 140 23.36 4.14 -6.50
CA GLY A 140 24.46 5.01 -6.94
C GLY A 140 25.52 5.28 -5.86
N ASN A 141 26.44 6.21 -6.10
CA ASN A 141 27.54 6.50 -5.16
C ASN A 141 27.04 6.92 -3.77
N TYR A 142 26.84 5.93 -2.89
CA TYR A 142 26.51 6.13 -1.48
C TYR A 142 27.81 6.54 -0.78
N LYS A 143 27.95 7.86 -0.60
CA LYS A 143 28.94 8.43 0.32
C LYS A 143 28.27 8.46 1.69
N GLY A 144 28.26 7.33 2.39
CA GLY A 144 27.73 7.27 3.75
C GLY A 144 28.50 8.20 4.70
N GLU A 145 27.88 8.52 5.85
CA GLU A 145 28.57 9.21 6.93
C GLU A 145 29.78 8.40 7.39
N THR A 146 30.96 9.04 7.29
CA THR A 146 32.23 8.54 7.81
C THR A 146 32.09 8.20 9.28
N THR A 147 32.35 6.94 9.64
CA THR A 147 32.76 6.58 11.00
C THR A 147 34.28 6.53 11.04
#